data_AF-A0A2V6F2U3-F1
#
_entry.id   AF-A0A2V6F2U3-F1
#
_cell.length_a   1.000
_cell.length_b   1.000
_cell.length_c   1.000
_cell.angle_alpha   90.00
_cell.angle_beta   90.00
_cell.angle_gamma   90.00
#
_symmetry.space_group_name_H-M   'P 1'
#
loop_
_entity.id
_entity.type
_entity.pdbx_description
1 polymer ?
#
loop_
_entity_poly.entity_id
_entity_poly.type
_entity_poly.pdbx_seq_one_letter_code
_entity_poly.pdbx_strand_id
1 'polypeptide(L)'
;MVPLRAEEPKKALYAASTNPPSIISLGQDGRLVYDTDERGNRVPDFSRCGYAGGDKTIPDTPVRVVVAPASGDSAARIQKAIDVVAGLAPVTNGVRGAVLLLKGRHEVFGGLRLDASGVVLRGQRSGKDGTVLVAAGLDRRTLIRIVGRNDRTNHLGKSWEILDEYVPVGAMSFRVNNASGLKPGDAVTITRRSTQTWIDRLGMTEFGGGQGDFRLRWKPGSRDLVWDRVITQIDADRVTVDAPIMTAIERAIGGGRVEVYSWPRRIGNVGLENVRLESVFDTRNPKDENHSWMAITIENAQDAWVRQVTAEHFAGSMVAIYESGKRVSVEDCVSLAPIIGATRSSQWVR
;
A
#
# COMPACT_ATOMS: atom_id res chain seq x y z
N MET A 1 25.21 -31.35 43.72
CA MET A 1 26.34 -30.86 42.92
C MET A 1 26.24 -31.53 41.56
N VAL A 2 25.61 -30.86 40.58
CA VAL A 2 25.30 -31.43 39.26
C VAL A 2 26.55 -31.30 38.38
N PRO A 3 27.00 -32.35 37.66
CA PRO A 3 28.19 -32.27 36.83
C PRO A 3 27.91 -31.47 35.55
N LEU A 4 28.89 -30.66 35.15
CA LEU A 4 28.91 -29.91 33.90
C LEU A 4 28.92 -30.87 32.71
N ARG A 5 27.95 -30.72 31.80
CA ARG A 5 27.93 -31.38 30.49
C ARG A 5 29.06 -30.83 29.61
N ALA A 6 29.82 -31.72 28.99
CA ALA A 6 30.79 -31.38 27.95
C ALA A 6 30.09 -30.77 26.72
N GLU A 7 30.66 -29.71 26.16
CA GLU A 7 30.20 -29.09 24.92
C GLU A 7 30.47 -30.01 23.72
N GLU A 8 29.47 -30.19 22.85
CA GLU A 8 29.63 -30.82 21.54
C GLU A 8 30.39 -29.90 20.57
N PRO A 9 31.23 -30.45 19.67
CA PRO A 9 31.98 -29.63 18.71
C PRO A 9 31.03 -29.01 17.67
N LYS A 10 31.14 -27.69 17.51
CA LYS A 10 30.43 -26.91 16.48
C LYS A 10 30.72 -27.48 15.09
N LYS A 11 29.67 -27.93 14.39
CA LYS A 11 29.72 -28.21 12.94
C LYS A 11 30.22 -26.96 12.22
N ALA A 12 31.31 -27.11 11.45
CA ALA A 12 31.83 -26.06 10.59
C ALA A 12 30.75 -25.68 9.55
N LEU A 13 30.41 -24.40 9.53
CA LEU A 13 29.62 -23.79 8.45
C LEU A 13 30.47 -23.84 7.17
N TYR A 14 29.92 -24.42 6.10
CA TYR A 14 30.54 -24.37 4.77
C TYR A 14 30.82 -22.90 4.40
N ALA A 15 32.06 -22.60 4.04
CA ALA A 15 32.43 -21.28 3.52
C ALA A 15 31.66 -21.03 2.20
N ALA A 16 30.94 -19.91 2.12
CA ALA A 16 30.30 -19.48 0.89
C ALA A 16 31.36 -19.25 -0.20
N SER A 17 30.99 -19.55 -1.46
CA SER A 17 31.82 -19.31 -2.65
C SER A 17 32.46 -17.92 -2.63
N THR A 18 33.75 -17.85 -2.99
CA THR A 18 34.55 -16.62 -2.95
C THR A 18 34.16 -15.57 -3.98
N ASN A 19 33.26 -15.89 -4.92
CA ASN A 19 32.59 -14.94 -5.80
C ASN A 19 31.17 -15.43 -6.10
N PRO A 20 30.14 -15.01 -5.33
CA PRO A 20 28.76 -15.25 -5.75
C PRO A 20 28.47 -14.49 -7.06
N PRO A 21 27.65 -15.04 -7.96
CA PRO A 21 27.27 -14.35 -9.19
C PRO A 21 26.57 -13.01 -8.89
N SER A 22 26.77 -12.03 -9.75
CA SER A 22 26.14 -10.70 -9.63
C SER A 22 24.66 -10.81 -10.00
N ILE A 23 23.80 -11.00 -8.99
CA ILE A 23 22.35 -11.20 -9.16
C ILE A 23 21.66 -10.01 -9.88
N ILE A 24 22.26 -8.82 -9.82
CA ILE A 24 21.86 -7.63 -10.58
C ILE A 24 23.11 -7.02 -11.18
N SER A 25 23.11 -6.83 -12.50
CA SER A 25 24.22 -6.22 -13.25
C SER A 25 23.72 -5.15 -14.21
N LEU A 26 24.63 -4.34 -14.75
CA LEU A 26 24.32 -3.36 -15.78
C LEU A 26 24.57 -3.98 -17.16
N GLY A 27 23.55 -4.00 -18.01
CA GLY A 27 23.65 -4.40 -19.41
C GLY A 27 24.44 -3.39 -20.24
N GLN A 28 24.83 -3.79 -21.45
CA GLN A 28 25.55 -2.92 -22.40
C GLN A 28 24.73 -1.68 -22.80
N ASP A 29 23.40 -1.74 -22.67
CA ASP A 29 22.46 -0.66 -22.94
C ASP A 29 22.21 0.25 -21.71
N GLY A 30 22.94 0.04 -20.61
CA GLY A 30 22.75 0.78 -19.36
C GLY A 30 21.51 0.39 -18.58
N ARG A 31 20.82 -0.70 -18.93
CA ARG A 31 19.66 -1.21 -18.17
C ARG A 31 20.08 -2.28 -17.17
N LEU A 32 19.30 -2.43 -16.11
CA LEU A 32 19.53 -3.50 -15.15
C LEU A 32 19.18 -4.86 -15.75
N VAL A 33 20.13 -5.79 -15.66
CA VAL A 33 19.96 -7.21 -15.96
C VAL A 33 19.81 -7.94 -14.63
N TYR A 34 18.87 -8.87 -14.58
CA TYR A 34 18.51 -9.61 -13.37
C TYR A 34 18.73 -11.10 -13.63
N ASP A 35 19.69 -11.69 -12.93
CA ASP A 35 19.96 -13.11 -13.01
C ASP A 35 18.92 -13.90 -12.22
N THR A 36 18.74 -15.16 -12.61
CA THR A 36 17.90 -16.12 -11.90
C THR A 36 18.74 -17.14 -11.15
N ASP A 37 18.28 -17.58 -9.98
CA ASP A 37 18.84 -18.75 -9.30
C ASP A 37 18.47 -20.07 -10.01
N GLU A 38 18.94 -21.20 -9.48
CA GLU A 38 18.71 -22.55 -10.03
C GLU A 38 17.22 -22.94 -10.11
N ARG A 39 16.35 -22.29 -9.31
CA ARG A 39 14.90 -22.51 -9.32
C ARG A 39 14.17 -21.45 -10.16
N GLY A 40 14.88 -20.56 -10.83
CA GLY A 40 14.33 -19.49 -11.65
C GLY A 40 13.92 -18.24 -10.86
N ASN A 41 14.24 -18.15 -9.57
CA ASN A 41 13.93 -16.97 -8.77
C ASN A 41 14.82 -15.81 -9.17
N ARG A 42 14.26 -14.61 -9.23
CA ARG A 42 15.02 -13.37 -9.45
C ARG A 42 14.57 -12.29 -8.48
N VAL A 43 15.43 -11.28 -8.30
CA VAL A 43 15.04 -10.06 -7.59
C VAL A 43 13.83 -9.45 -8.31
N PRO A 44 12.70 -9.21 -7.61
CA PRO A 44 11.54 -8.62 -8.24
C PRO A 44 11.80 -7.23 -8.80
N ASP A 45 11.24 -6.98 -9.98
CA ASP A 45 11.27 -5.68 -10.64
C ASP A 45 10.20 -4.74 -10.06
N PHE A 46 10.64 -3.64 -9.43
CA PHE A 46 9.78 -2.61 -8.83
C PHE A 46 9.55 -1.40 -9.74
N SER A 47 9.97 -1.43 -11.01
CA SER A 47 9.72 -0.34 -11.97
C SER A 47 8.23 -0.01 -12.16
N ARG A 48 7.34 -0.92 -11.74
CA ARG A 48 5.88 -0.80 -11.86
C ARG A 48 5.18 -0.27 -10.59
N CYS A 49 5.94 0.32 -9.67
CA CYS A 49 5.41 0.91 -8.45
C CYS A 49 4.97 2.37 -8.67
N GLY A 50 4.21 2.91 -7.69
CA GLY A 50 3.75 4.29 -7.72
C GLY A 50 2.53 4.53 -8.61
N TYR A 51 2.20 5.81 -8.79
CA TYR A 51 1.06 6.29 -9.57
C TYR A 51 1.06 5.69 -10.97
N ALA A 52 -0.10 5.16 -11.39
CA ALA A 52 -0.29 4.52 -12.69
C ALA A 52 0.74 3.40 -13.02
N GLY A 53 1.45 2.88 -12.01
CA GLY A 53 2.46 1.85 -12.19
C GLY A 53 3.76 2.37 -12.78
N GLY A 54 4.08 3.65 -12.59
CA GLY A 54 5.29 4.30 -13.13
C GLY A 54 5.17 4.72 -14.59
N ASP A 55 4.14 4.26 -15.31
CA ASP A 55 3.95 4.52 -16.74
C ASP A 55 3.47 5.95 -17.05
N LYS A 56 2.98 6.68 -16.03
CA LYS A 56 2.47 8.05 -16.18
C LYS A 56 2.97 8.94 -15.07
N THR A 57 3.22 10.20 -15.41
CA THR A 57 3.44 11.26 -14.42
C THR A 57 2.13 11.58 -13.70
N ILE A 58 2.21 11.92 -12.40
CA ILE A 58 1.07 12.44 -11.66
C ILE A 58 0.53 13.70 -12.37
N PRO A 59 -0.77 13.76 -12.70
CA PRO A 59 -1.32 14.84 -13.52
C PRO A 59 -1.33 16.18 -12.77
N ASP A 60 -1.00 17.27 -13.46
CA ASP A 60 -1.36 18.60 -12.96
C ASP A 60 -2.84 18.86 -13.20
N THR A 61 -3.62 18.84 -12.12
CA THR A 61 -5.07 18.88 -12.17
C THR A 61 -5.58 20.32 -12.13
N PRO A 62 -6.44 20.75 -13.06
CA PRO A 62 -6.95 22.12 -13.08
C PRO A 62 -7.79 22.44 -11.85
N VAL A 63 -7.60 23.63 -11.28
CA VAL A 63 -8.40 24.13 -10.16
C VAL A 63 -9.82 24.41 -10.64
N ARG A 64 -10.80 23.86 -9.92
CA ARG A 64 -12.24 24.03 -10.20
C ARG A 64 -12.95 24.83 -9.13
N VAL A 65 -12.53 24.67 -7.88
CA VAL A 65 -13.11 25.36 -6.72
C VAL A 65 -11.98 25.88 -5.85
N VAL A 66 -12.15 27.09 -5.31
CA VAL A 66 -11.20 27.73 -4.39
C VAL A 66 -11.88 27.92 -3.05
N VAL A 67 -11.17 27.61 -1.96
CA VAL A 67 -11.63 27.80 -0.58
C VAL A 67 -10.63 28.67 0.16
N ALA A 68 -11.08 29.85 0.60
CA ALA A 68 -10.30 30.74 1.45
C ALA A 68 -10.36 30.28 2.92
N PRO A 69 -9.31 30.53 3.73
CA PRO A 69 -9.37 30.29 5.16
C PRO A 69 -10.46 31.15 5.81
N ALA A 70 -11.08 30.63 6.86
CA ALA A 70 -11.95 31.43 7.74
C ALA A 70 -11.84 30.93 9.18
N SER A 71 -12.25 31.78 10.12
CA SER A 71 -12.33 31.43 11.53
C SER A 71 -13.32 30.30 11.78
N GLY A 72 -12.94 29.36 12.66
CA GLY A 72 -13.77 28.23 13.05
C GLY A 72 -13.74 27.06 12.06
N ASP A 73 -14.65 26.12 12.27
CA ASP A 73 -14.66 24.85 11.55
C ASP A 73 -14.96 25.04 10.05
N SER A 74 -13.98 24.66 9.22
CA SER A 74 -14.04 24.69 7.76
C SER A 74 -14.48 23.36 7.16
N ALA A 75 -14.70 22.30 7.96
CA ALA A 75 -14.98 20.95 7.47
C ALA A 75 -16.11 20.91 6.42
N ALA A 76 -17.28 21.46 6.76
CA ALA A 76 -18.45 21.44 5.87
C ALA A 76 -18.21 22.21 4.56
N ARG A 77 -17.47 23.33 4.61
CA ARG A 77 -17.16 24.16 3.44
C ARG A 77 -16.18 23.45 2.51
N ILE A 78 -15.13 22.84 3.05
CA ILE A 78 -14.15 22.11 2.26
C ILE A 78 -14.79 20.85 1.68
N GLN A 79 -15.59 20.11 2.46
CA GLN A 79 -16.31 18.94 1.96
C GLN A 79 -17.26 19.31 0.83
N LYS A 80 -18.04 20.39 0.96
CA LYS A 80 -18.91 20.86 -0.13
C LYS A 80 -18.12 21.19 -1.41
N ALA A 81 -16.93 21.77 -1.29
CA ALA A 81 -16.07 22.02 -2.43
C ALA A 81 -15.58 20.72 -3.09
N ILE A 82 -15.20 19.71 -2.28
CA ILE A 82 -14.86 18.36 -2.74
C ILE A 82 -16.06 17.75 -3.49
N ASP A 83 -17.26 17.81 -2.91
CA ASP A 83 -18.49 17.24 -3.48
C ASP A 83 -18.86 17.91 -4.82
N VAL A 84 -18.69 19.22 -4.93
CA VAL A 84 -18.88 19.95 -6.20
C VAL A 84 -17.93 19.42 -7.27
N VAL A 85 -16.64 19.27 -6.95
CA VAL A 85 -15.65 18.74 -7.91
C VAL A 85 -15.93 17.28 -8.25
N ALA A 86 -16.36 16.48 -7.27
CA ALA A 86 -16.77 15.09 -7.47
C ALA A 86 -17.95 14.96 -8.46
N GLY A 87 -18.85 15.95 -8.51
CA GLY A 87 -19.99 16.00 -9.43
C GLY A 87 -19.64 16.40 -10.86
N LEU A 88 -18.45 16.96 -11.12
CA LEU A 88 -18.06 17.40 -12.47
C LEU A 88 -17.73 16.21 -13.38
N ALA A 89 -18.03 16.32 -14.67
CA ALA A 89 -17.58 15.32 -15.63
C ALA A 89 -16.05 15.20 -15.64
N PRO A 90 -15.49 13.98 -15.70
CA PRO A 90 -14.05 13.81 -15.84
C PRO A 90 -13.58 14.42 -17.17
N VAL A 91 -12.40 15.05 -17.16
CA VAL A 91 -11.68 15.49 -18.34
C VAL A 91 -10.67 14.42 -18.78
N THR A 92 -9.71 14.79 -19.63
CA THR A 92 -8.61 13.91 -20.05
C THR A 92 -7.92 13.26 -18.85
N ASN A 93 -7.57 11.97 -18.98
CA ASN A 93 -6.94 11.14 -17.94
C ASN A 93 -7.81 10.80 -16.72
N GLY A 94 -9.11 11.07 -16.75
CA GLY A 94 -10.04 10.63 -15.70
C GLY A 94 -10.03 11.49 -14.44
N VAL A 95 -9.37 12.66 -14.47
CA VAL A 95 -9.45 13.67 -13.41
C VAL A 95 -10.68 14.57 -13.62
N ARG A 96 -11.30 15.04 -12.55
CA ARG A 96 -12.42 15.98 -12.55
C ARG A 96 -11.95 17.40 -12.26
N GLY A 97 -11.04 17.53 -11.29
CA GLY A 97 -10.50 18.82 -10.90
C GLY A 97 -9.87 18.84 -9.52
N ALA A 98 -9.26 19.98 -9.19
CA ALA A 98 -8.70 20.25 -7.88
C ALA A 98 -9.56 21.25 -7.10
N VAL A 99 -9.72 20.99 -5.81
CA VAL A 99 -10.12 21.97 -4.80
C VAL A 99 -8.85 22.64 -4.30
N LEU A 100 -8.70 23.94 -4.55
CA LEU A 100 -7.58 24.73 -4.05
C LEU A 100 -7.93 25.37 -2.71
N LEU A 101 -7.23 24.96 -1.66
CA LEU A 101 -7.24 25.62 -0.37
C LEU A 101 -6.20 26.75 -0.39
N LEU A 102 -6.64 28.01 -0.30
CA LEU A 102 -5.71 29.14 -0.24
C LEU A 102 -4.86 29.10 1.03
N LYS A 103 -3.68 29.72 0.96
CA LYS A 103 -2.75 29.87 2.08
C LYS A 103 -3.47 30.42 3.32
N GLY A 104 -3.01 30.00 4.49
CA GLY A 104 -3.65 30.28 5.77
C GLY A 104 -4.14 29.02 6.47
N ARG A 105 -4.73 29.23 7.65
CA ARG A 105 -5.15 28.16 8.56
C ARG A 105 -6.61 27.79 8.32
N HIS A 106 -6.87 26.51 8.13
CA HIS A 106 -8.19 25.90 7.94
C HIS A 106 -8.40 24.86 9.04
N GLU A 107 -9.28 25.15 10.00
CA GLU A 107 -9.58 24.21 11.08
C GLU A 107 -10.63 23.19 10.62
N VAL A 108 -10.45 21.93 10.98
CA VAL A 108 -11.36 20.82 10.66
C VAL A 108 -11.60 20.05 11.95
N PHE A 109 -12.80 20.18 12.49
CA PHE A 109 -13.14 19.57 13.77
C PHE A 109 -13.41 18.07 13.60
N GLY A 110 -14.06 17.70 12.50
CA GLY A 110 -14.26 16.31 12.07
C GLY A 110 -13.14 15.82 11.14
N GLY A 111 -13.52 15.38 9.95
CA GLY A 111 -12.59 14.96 8.89
C GLY A 111 -13.16 15.24 7.51
N LEU A 112 -12.33 15.03 6.49
CA LEU A 112 -12.65 15.20 5.08
C LEU A 112 -12.64 13.85 4.36
N ARG A 113 -13.50 13.68 3.38
CA ARG A 113 -13.64 12.45 2.61
C ARG A 113 -13.50 12.75 1.11
N LEU A 114 -12.57 12.07 0.46
CA LEU A 114 -12.45 12.00 -0.99
C LEU A 114 -12.87 10.59 -1.41
N ASP A 115 -14.11 10.46 -1.90
CA ASP A 115 -14.72 9.16 -2.24
C ASP A 115 -15.22 9.06 -3.68
N ALA A 116 -14.76 9.99 -4.54
CA ALA A 116 -14.98 9.97 -5.98
C ALA A 116 -13.64 9.99 -6.73
N SER A 117 -13.58 9.27 -7.84
CA SER A 117 -12.43 9.29 -8.74
C SER A 117 -12.20 10.68 -9.33
N GLY A 118 -10.94 11.03 -9.55
CA GLY A 118 -10.54 12.24 -10.26
C GLY A 118 -10.53 13.52 -9.41
N VAL A 119 -10.65 13.43 -8.09
CA VAL A 119 -10.70 14.61 -7.21
C VAL A 119 -9.35 14.83 -6.53
N VAL A 120 -8.86 16.06 -6.56
CA VAL A 120 -7.61 16.45 -5.91
C VAL A 120 -7.87 17.53 -4.87
N LEU A 121 -7.32 17.37 -3.67
CA LEU A 121 -7.25 18.44 -2.67
C LEU A 121 -5.85 19.05 -2.70
N ARG A 122 -5.75 20.34 -3.00
CA ARG A 122 -4.50 21.05 -3.24
C ARG A 122 -4.38 22.26 -2.32
N GLY A 123 -3.25 22.41 -1.65
CA GLY A 123 -2.89 23.65 -0.93
C GLY A 123 -1.90 24.53 -1.72
N GLN A 124 -1.39 25.55 -1.05
CA GLN A 124 -0.37 26.49 -1.55
C GLN A 124 0.91 26.36 -0.71
N ARG A 125 1.71 25.32 -0.97
CA ARG A 125 2.93 24.91 -0.25
C ARG A 125 2.65 24.28 1.12
N SER A 126 3.57 23.42 1.57
CA SER A 126 3.53 22.69 2.85
C SER A 126 4.27 23.37 4.02
N GLY A 127 4.80 24.56 3.81
CA GLY A 127 5.41 25.39 4.85
C GLY A 127 4.37 25.94 5.84
N LYS A 128 4.84 26.48 6.97
CA LYS A 128 3.98 27.13 7.98
C LYS A 128 3.27 28.39 7.46
N ASP A 129 3.85 29.02 6.44
CA ASP A 129 3.32 30.19 5.72
C ASP A 129 2.40 29.81 4.53
N GLY A 130 2.29 28.52 4.23
CA GLY A 130 1.46 27.97 3.17
C GLY A 130 0.02 27.69 3.60
N THR A 131 -0.57 26.62 3.05
CA THR A 131 -1.89 26.14 3.48
C THR A 131 -1.72 25.19 4.66
N VAL A 132 -2.32 25.52 5.81
CA VAL A 132 -2.31 24.69 7.02
C VAL A 132 -3.72 24.15 7.27
N LEU A 133 -3.90 22.84 7.16
CA LEU A 133 -5.14 22.15 7.47
C LEU A 133 -5.00 21.45 8.83
N VAL A 134 -5.87 21.81 9.78
CA VAL A 134 -5.71 21.47 11.20
C VAL A 134 -6.79 20.49 11.62
N ALA A 135 -6.41 19.30 12.08
CA ALA A 135 -7.30 18.41 12.80
C ALA A 135 -7.55 18.97 14.21
N ALA A 136 -8.60 19.77 14.36
CA ALA A 136 -8.84 20.57 15.56
C ALA A 136 -9.68 19.87 16.65
N GLY A 137 -10.45 18.84 16.29
CA GLY A 137 -11.14 17.99 17.28
C GLY A 137 -10.17 17.10 18.09
N LEU A 138 -10.60 16.68 19.29
CA LEU A 138 -9.81 15.94 20.28
C LEU A 138 -10.27 14.47 20.44
N ASP A 139 -10.71 13.84 19.36
CA ASP A 139 -11.06 12.42 19.30
C ASP A 139 -10.13 11.65 18.36
N ARG A 140 -10.07 10.33 18.56
CA ARG A 140 -9.27 9.42 17.72
C ARG A 140 -9.92 9.26 16.36
N ARG A 141 -9.35 9.93 15.35
CA ARG A 141 -9.86 9.88 13.97
C ARG A 141 -8.75 9.99 12.92
N THR A 142 -9.18 9.98 11.66
CA THR A 142 -8.37 10.35 10.50
C THR A 142 -8.82 11.72 9.99
N LEU A 143 -7.88 12.63 9.71
CA LEU A 143 -8.22 13.95 9.15
C LEU A 143 -8.73 13.87 7.71
N ILE A 144 -8.05 13.16 6.82
CA ILE A 144 -8.44 12.99 5.40
C ILE A 144 -8.54 11.50 5.06
N ARG A 145 -9.70 11.09 4.55
CA ARG A 145 -9.90 9.72 4.05
C ARG A 145 -10.07 9.72 2.54
N ILE A 146 -9.16 9.07 1.83
CA ILE A 146 -9.33 8.70 0.42
C ILE A 146 -9.93 7.30 0.40
N VAL A 147 -11.22 7.18 0.10
CA VAL A 147 -11.97 5.95 0.38
C VAL A 147 -13.07 5.65 -0.64
N GLY A 148 -12.80 4.68 -1.52
CA GLY A 148 -13.83 4.07 -2.36
C GLY A 148 -14.74 3.11 -1.58
N ARG A 149 -15.66 2.40 -2.26
CA ARG A 149 -16.44 1.33 -1.61
C ARG A 149 -15.77 -0.03 -1.84
N ASN A 150 -15.76 -0.86 -0.82
CA ASN A 150 -15.37 -2.27 -0.95
C ASN A 150 -16.55 -3.09 -1.49
N ASP A 151 -16.73 -3.04 -2.80
CA ASP A 151 -17.75 -3.82 -3.53
C ASP A 151 -17.11 -4.76 -4.55
N ARG A 152 -15.92 -5.27 -4.21
CA ARG A 152 -15.21 -6.23 -5.03
C ARG A 152 -16.01 -7.52 -5.13
N THR A 153 -16.23 -8.01 -6.35
CA THR A 153 -16.94 -9.28 -6.61
C THR A 153 -16.18 -10.13 -7.61
N ASN A 154 -16.22 -11.46 -7.45
CA ASN A 154 -15.84 -12.37 -8.51
C ASN A 154 -17.01 -12.52 -9.48
N HIS A 155 -17.06 -11.64 -10.48
CA HIS A 155 -18.21 -11.53 -11.40
C HIS A 155 -18.37 -12.76 -12.31
N LEU A 156 -17.33 -13.59 -12.46
CA LEU A 156 -17.41 -14.83 -13.23
C LEU A 156 -17.80 -16.03 -12.37
N GLY A 157 -17.72 -15.92 -11.04
CA GLY A 157 -17.96 -17.03 -10.11
C GLY A 157 -17.00 -18.22 -10.29
N LYS A 158 -15.87 -18.00 -10.98
CA LYS A 158 -14.89 -19.04 -11.34
C LYS A 158 -13.57 -18.78 -10.63
N SER A 159 -12.84 -19.87 -10.38
CA SER A 159 -11.47 -19.86 -9.88
C SER A 159 -10.65 -20.82 -10.74
N TRP A 160 -9.43 -20.40 -11.06
CA TRP A 160 -8.48 -21.16 -11.87
C TRP A 160 -7.33 -21.61 -10.99
N GLU A 161 -6.96 -22.88 -11.07
CA GLU A 161 -5.80 -23.41 -10.34
C GLU A 161 -4.53 -23.21 -11.14
N ILE A 162 -3.46 -22.80 -10.47
CA ILE A 162 -2.12 -22.73 -11.06
C ILE A 162 -1.54 -24.15 -11.13
N LEU A 163 -1.12 -24.58 -12.32
CA LEU A 163 -0.63 -25.93 -12.58
C LEU A 163 0.86 -26.11 -12.35
N ASP A 164 1.65 -25.04 -12.37
CA ASP A 164 3.09 -25.15 -12.19
C ASP A 164 3.43 -25.71 -10.80
N GLU A 165 4.31 -26.70 -10.76
CA GLU A 165 4.84 -27.23 -9.49
C GLU A 165 5.56 -26.13 -8.70
N TYR A 166 6.19 -25.21 -9.44
CA TYR A 166 6.89 -24.05 -8.91
C TYR A 166 6.71 -22.83 -9.83
N VAL A 167 6.10 -21.76 -9.31
CA VAL A 167 6.15 -20.42 -9.90
C VAL A 167 7.22 -19.62 -9.15
N PRO A 168 8.33 -19.22 -9.80
CA PRO A 168 9.44 -18.55 -9.13
C PRO A 168 9.09 -17.16 -8.57
N VAL A 169 9.86 -16.70 -7.57
CA VAL A 169 9.87 -15.30 -7.15
C VAL A 169 10.31 -14.43 -8.34
N GLY A 170 9.57 -13.36 -8.60
CA GLY A 170 9.81 -12.48 -9.74
C GLY A 170 9.18 -12.96 -11.04
N ALA A 171 8.49 -14.11 -11.05
CA ALA A 171 7.80 -14.59 -12.24
C ALA A 171 6.64 -13.66 -12.61
N MET A 172 6.47 -13.49 -13.93
CA MET A 172 5.41 -12.69 -14.56
C MET A 172 4.36 -13.57 -15.26
N SER A 173 4.60 -14.88 -15.35
CA SER A 173 3.69 -15.82 -16.00
C SER A 173 3.63 -17.15 -15.26
N PHE A 174 2.51 -17.84 -15.42
CA PHE A 174 2.24 -19.17 -14.87
C PHE A 174 1.14 -19.84 -15.71
N ARG A 175 1.02 -21.17 -15.62
CA ARG A 175 0.00 -21.96 -16.29
C ARG A 175 -1.20 -22.18 -15.39
N VAL A 176 -2.39 -22.14 -15.96
CA VAL A 176 -3.65 -22.44 -15.26
C VAL A 176 -4.31 -23.69 -15.83
N ASN A 177 -5.16 -24.34 -15.04
CA ASN A 177 -5.85 -25.56 -15.43
C ASN A 177 -6.71 -25.43 -16.70
N ASN A 178 -7.26 -24.25 -16.97
CA ASN A 178 -8.00 -23.94 -18.20
C ASN A 178 -8.15 -22.42 -18.37
N ALA A 179 -7.49 -21.78 -19.32
CA ALA A 179 -7.60 -20.32 -19.50
C ALA A 179 -8.96 -19.81 -20.05
N SER A 180 -9.92 -20.70 -20.34
CA SER A 180 -11.24 -20.32 -20.87
C SER A 180 -11.97 -19.33 -19.97
N GLY A 181 -12.33 -18.17 -20.54
CA GLY A 181 -13.03 -17.08 -19.85
C GLY A 181 -12.12 -16.00 -19.28
N LEU A 182 -10.80 -16.23 -19.24
CA LEU A 182 -9.82 -15.19 -18.98
C LEU A 182 -9.53 -14.43 -20.28
N LYS A 183 -9.25 -13.13 -20.19
CA LYS A 183 -8.77 -12.32 -21.31
C LYS A 183 -7.74 -11.27 -20.86
N PRO A 184 -6.84 -10.82 -21.76
CA PRO A 184 -6.04 -9.63 -21.52
C PRO A 184 -6.91 -8.44 -21.10
N GLY A 185 -6.44 -7.69 -20.10
CA GLY A 185 -7.15 -6.60 -19.45
C GLY A 185 -7.97 -7.01 -18.23
N ASP A 186 -8.21 -8.30 -17.97
CA ASP A 186 -8.91 -8.74 -16.77
C ASP A 186 -8.11 -8.41 -15.50
N ALA A 187 -8.79 -7.80 -14.53
CA ALA A 187 -8.27 -7.65 -13.18
C ALA A 187 -8.45 -8.96 -12.41
N VAL A 188 -7.37 -9.47 -11.84
CA VAL A 188 -7.35 -10.75 -11.14
C VAL A 188 -6.70 -10.63 -9.76
N THR A 189 -7.21 -11.42 -8.83
CA THR A 189 -6.45 -11.78 -7.63
C THR A 189 -5.72 -13.08 -7.88
N ILE A 190 -4.44 -13.11 -7.53
CA ILE A 190 -3.67 -14.36 -7.44
C ILE A 190 -3.48 -14.62 -5.97
N THR A 191 -4.00 -15.75 -5.49
CA THR A 191 -3.95 -16.10 -4.07
C THR A 191 -3.09 -17.34 -3.86
N ARG A 192 -2.09 -17.20 -2.99
CA ARG A 192 -1.37 -18.32 -2.38
C ARG A 192 -1.87 -18.47 -0.95
N ARG A 193 -2.53 -19.59 -0.67
CA ARG A 193 -3.15 -19.82 0.65
C ARG A 193 -2.09 -20.09 1.72
N SER A 194 -2.29 -19.59 2.92
CA SER A 194 -1.47 -19.94 4.08
C SER A 194 -1.93 -21.29 4.64
N THR A 195 -1.45 -22.39 4.08
CA THR A 195 -1.78 -23.75 4.54
C THR A 195 -1.07 -24.10 5.85
N GLN A 196 -1.53 -25.14 6.56
CA GLN A 196 -0.84 -25.63 7.76
C GLN A 196 0.60 -26.06 7.43
N THR A 197 0.79 -26.81 6.34
CA THR A 197 2.12 -27.25 5.88
C THR A 197 3.07 -26.07 5.67
N TRP A 198 2.59 -24.95 5.12
CA TRP A 198 3.42 -23.76 4.97
C TRP A 198 3.74 -23.09 6.31
N ILE A 199 2.76 -23.01 7.21
CA ILE A 199 2.94 -22.45 8.56
C ILE A 199 3.96 -23.26 9.36
N ASP A 200 3.88 -24.60 9.30
CA ASP A 200 4.82 -25.52 9.95
C ASP A 200 6.24 -25.35 9.39
N ARG A 201 6.36 -25.26 8.06
CA ARG A 201 7.65 -25.06 7.38
C ARG A 201 8.33 -23.75 7.77
N LEU A 202 7.55 -22.70 8.04
CA LEU A 202 8.06 -21.42 8.52
C LEU A 202 8.32 -21.39 10.04
N GLY A 203 7.93 -22.44 10.79
CA GLY A 203 7.98 -22.43 12.25
C GLY A 203 7.02 -21.43 12.89
N MET A 204 5.99 -20.96 12.17
CA MET A 204 5.03 -19.98 12.67
C MET A 204 3.92 -20.62 13.54
N THR A 205 4.30 -21.68 14.24
CA THR A 205 3.48 -22.51 15.13
C THR A 205 3.63 -22.12 16.60
N GLU A 206 4.39 -21.07 16.89
CA GLU A 206 4.49 -20.40 18.19
C GLU A 206 4.87 -18.93 18.01
N PHE A 207 4.72 -18.12 19.06
CA PHE A 207 5.12 -16.71 19.06
C PHE A 207 6.64 -16.52 19.27
N GLY A 208 7.36 -17.62 19.53
CA GLY A 208 8.75 -17.65 19.99
C GLY A 208 8.84 -17.59 21.52
N GLY A 209 10.00 -18.01 22.07
CA GLY A 209 10.27 -17.99 23.51
C GLY A 209 9.55 -19.08 24.32
N GLY A 210 9.08 -20.16 23.68
CA GLY A 210 8.40 -21.28 24.34
C GLY A 210 7.01 -20.95 24.89
N GLN A 211 6.47 -19.77 24.59
CA GLN A 211 5.14 -19.33 25.00
C GLN A 211 4.13 -19.67 23.91
N GLY A 212 3.51 -20.84 24.05
CA GLY A 212 2.55 -21.41 23.10
C GLY A 212 1.13 -20.83 23.20
N ASP A 213 0.94 -19.52 23.39
CA ASP A 213 -0.42 -18.95 23.35
C ASP A 213 -0.98 -19.14 21.93
N PHE A 214 -2.03 -19.95 21.84
CA PHE A 214 -2.68 -20.27 20.58
C PHE A 214 -3.25 -19.04 19.85
N ARG A 215 -3.46 -17.92 20.55
CA ARG A 215 -3.89 -16.63 19.98
C ARG A 215 -2.80 -15.96 19.15
N LEU A 216 -1.54 -16.29 19.41
CA LEU A 216 -0.37 -15.62 18.82
C LEU A 216 0.24 -16.42 17.65
N ARG A 217 -0.26 -17.62 17.37
CA ARG A 217 0.16 -18.49 16.26
C ARG A 217 -0.54 -18.14 14.96
N TRP A 218 0.08 -18.45 13.83
CA TRP A 218 -0.59 -18.35 12.53
C TRP A 218 -1.58 -19.51 12.37
N LYS A 219 -2.70 -19.24 11.70
CA LYS A 219 -3.72 -20.24 11.42
C LYS A 219 -3.87 -20.43 9.92
N PRO A 220 -4.29 -21.61 9.45
CA PRO A 220 -4.62 -21.78 8.05
C PRO A 220 -5.59 -20.70 7.56
N GLY A 221 -5.31 -20.12 6.40
CA GLY A 221 -6.05 -18.98 5.83
C GLY A 221 -5.81 -17.60 6.48
N SER A 222 -5.10 -17.49 7.60
CA SER A 222 -4.93 -16.19 8.29
C SER A 222 -3.86 -15.29 7.68
N ARG A 223 -3.03 -15.81 6.78
CA ARG A 223 -1.89 -15.11 6.15
C ARG A 223 -1.81 -15.42 4.65
N ASP A 224 -2.96 -15.56 4.00
CA ASP A 224 -3.04 -15.72 2.56
C ASP A 224 -2.30 -14.55 1.88
N LEU A 225 -1.43 -14.86 0.92
CA LEU A 225 -0.79 -13.86 0.10
C LEU A 225 -1.66 -13.63 -1.13
N VAL A 226 -2.12 -12.39 -1.30
CA VAL A 226 -3.02 -12.00 -2.39
C VAL A 226 -2.34 -10.92 -3.22
N TRP A 227 -2.10 -11.19 -4.49
CA TRP A 227 -1.61 -10.22 -5.45
C TRP A 227 -2.76 -9.70 -6.32
N ASP A 228 -2.86 -8.38 -6.42
CA ASP A 228 -3.79 -7.69 -7.33
C ASP A 228 -3.07 -7.40 -8.65
N ARG A 229 -3.47 -8.08 -9.72
CA ARG A 229 -2.80 -8.08 -11.03
C ARG A 229 -3.78 -7.84 -12.17
N VAL A 230 -3.23 -7.51 -13.33
CA VAL A 230 -3.96 -7.42 -14.60
C VAL A 230 -3.35 -8.43 -15.56
N ILE A 231 -4.17 -9.23 -16.23
CA ILE A 231 -3.70 -10.14 -17.28
C ILE A 231 -3.25 -9.29 -18.48
N THR A 232 -2.03 -9.50 -18.95
CA THR A 232 -1.48 -8.79 -20.11
C THR A 232 -1.47 -9.65 -21.37
N GLN A 233 -1.34 -10.97 -21.22
CA GLN A 233 -1.32 -11.91 -22.34
C GLN A 233 -1.83 -13.29 -21.90
N ILE A 234 -2.46 -14.00 -22.84
CA ILE A 234 -2.83 -15.41 -22.70
C ILE A 234 -2.30 -16.15 -23.92
N ASP A 235 -1.58 -17.24 -23.70
CA ASP A 235 -1.09 -18.17 -24.72
C ASP A 235 -1.41 -19.60 -24.29
N ALA A 236 -2.41 -20.22 -24.92
CA ALA A 236 -3.01 -21.47 -24.48
C ALA A 236 -3.39 -21.45 -22.98
N ASP A 237 -2.69 -22.22 -22.14
CA ASP A 237 -2.89 -22.31 -20.69
C ASP A 237 -1.99 -21.34 -19.88
N ARG A 238 -1.08 -20.63 -20.55
CA ARG A 238 -0.15 -19.68 -19.92
C ARG A 238 -0.77 -18.29 -19.83
N VAL A 239 -0.82 -17.77 -18.60
CA VAL A 239 -1.28 -16.42 -18.28
C VAL A 239 -0.07 -15.57 -17.91
N THR A 240 0.05 -14.39 -18.51
CA THR A 240 1.05 -13.37 -18.16
C THR A 240 0.36 -12.19 -17.49
N VAL A 241 0.99 -11.63 -16.45
CA VAL A 241 0.44 -10.52 -15.66
C VAL A 241 1.30 -9.26 -15.74
N ASP A 242 0.72 -8.15 -15.28
CA ASP A 242 1.31 -6.82 -15.32
C ASP A 242 2.48 -6.62 -14.36
N ALA A 243 2.61 -7.39 -13.28
CA ALA A 243 3.68 -7.22 -12.28
C ALA A 243 4.07 -8.53 -11.60
N PRO A 244 5.31 -8.66 -11.08
CA PRO A 244 5.84 -9.93 -10.62
C PRO A 244 5.11 -10.50 -9.40
N ILE A 245 5.17 -11.82 -9.26
CA ILE A 245 4.80 -12.52 -8.03
C ILE A 245 5.96 -12.46 -7.04
N MET A 246 5.68 -11.92 -5.85
CA MET A 246 6.72 -11.56 -4.87
C MET A 246 7.13 -12.71 -3.95
N THR A 247 6.42 -13.83 -3.99
CA THR A 247 6.70 -15.02 -3.19
C THR A 247 6.34 -16.24 -4.01
N ALA A 248 7.25 -17.20 -4.11
CA ALA A 248 7.05 -18.37 -4.94
C ALA A 248 5.75 -19.12 -4.60
N ILE A 249 5.08 -19.59 -5.64
CA ILE A 249 3.90 -20.45 -5.53
C ILE A 249 4.37 -21.87 -5.72
N GLU A 250 4.14 -22.71 -4.71
CA GLU A 250 4.62 -24.08 -4.64
C GLU A 250 3.41 -25.02 -4.54
N ARG A 251 3.19 -25.86 -5.56
CA ARG A 251 2.03 -26.76 -5.60
C ARG A 251 1.99 -27.71 -4.40
N ALA A 252 3.16 -28.23 -4.01
CA ALA A 252 3.33 -29.16 -2.90
C ALA A 252 2.86 -28.64 -1.52
N ILE A 253 2.71 -27.32 -1.33
CA ILE A 253 2.27 -26.74 -0.05
C ILE A 253 1.00 -25.89 -0.17
N GLY A 254 0.22 -26.12 -1.23
CA GLY A 254 -1.11 -25.53 -1.41
C GLY A 254 -1.33 -24.84 -2.76
N GLY A 255 -0.27 -24.66 -3.56
CA GLY A 255 -0.35 -24.04 -4.88
C GLY A 255 -0.91 -22.62 -4.85
N GLY A 256 -1.47 -22.21 -5.99
CA GLY A 256 -2.08 -20.90 -6.15
C GLY A 256 -3.35 -20.96 -6.97
N ARG A 257 -4.20 -19.95 -6.79
CA ARG A 257 -5.42 -19.77 -7.55
C ARG A 257 -5.50 -18.37 -8.14
N VAL A 258 -6.17 -18.26 -9.27
CA VAL A 258 -6.52 -17.00 -9.92
C VAL A 258 -8.02 -16.83 -9.87
N GLU A 259 -8.49 -15.65 -9.48
CA GLU A 259 -9.91 -15.28 -9.51
C GLU A 259 -10.03 -13.92 -10.20
N VAL A 260 -10.87 -13.84 -11.23
CA VAL A 260 -11.19 -12.56 -11.86
C VAL A 260 -12.09 -11.77 -10.92
N TYR A 261 -11.87 -10.46 -10.82
CA TYR A 261 -12.73 -9.61 -10.02
C TYR A 261 -13.21 -8.37 -10.78
N SER A 262 -14.36 -7.84 -10.35
CA SER A 262 -14.79 -6.48 -10.65
C SER A 262 -14.77 -5.68 -9.36
N TRP A 263 -14.39 -4.39 -9.43
CA TRP A 263 -14.41 -3.51 -8.27
C TRP A 263 -14.90 -2.11 -8.68
N PRO A 264 -16.20 -1.98 -9.04
CA PRO A 264 -16.71 -0.82 -9.74
C PRO A 264 -16.51 0.50 -9.00
N ARG A 265 -16.49 0.47 -7.66
CA ARG A 265 -16.38 1.67 -6.83
C ARG A 265 -15.05 1.74 -6.07
N ARG A 266 -14.02 1.07 -6.62
CA ARG A 266 -12.63 1.42 -6.34
C ARG A 266 -12.32 2.72 -7.06
N ILE A 267 -12.04 3.77 -6.29
CA ILE A 267 -11.79 5.09 -6.88
C ILE A 267 -10.37 5.17 -7.42
N GLY A 268 -10.11 6.11 -8.32
CA GLY A 268 -8.73 6.39 -8.72
C GLY A 268 -8.51 7.77 -9.28
N ASN A 269 -7.25 8.09 -9.55
CA ASN A 269 -6.79 9.44 -9.86
C ASN A 269 -7.21 10.45 -8.76
N VAL A 270 -6.92 10.10 -7.50
CA VAL A 270 -7.28 10.91 -6.32
C VAL A 270 -6.02 11.33 -5.59
N GLY A 271 -5.94 12.62 -5.25
CA GLY A 271 -4.69 13.21 -4.77
C GLY A 271 -4.84 14.17 -3.60
N LEU A 272 -3.80 14.23 -2.77
CA LEU A 272 -3.56 15.33 -1.84
C LEU A 272 -2.19 15.94 -2.12
N GLU A 273 -2.12 17.26 -2.23
CA GLU A 273 -0.85 17.92 -2.51
C GLU A 273 -0.67 19.31 -1.92
N ASN A 274 0.58 19.70 -1.71
CA ASN A 274 0.98 21.08 -1.38
C ASN A 274 0.36 21.63 -0.09
N VAL A 275 0.32 20.84 0.98
CA VAL A 275 -0.39 21.21 2.22
C VAL A 275 0.41 20.84 3.47
N ARG A 276 0.26 21.65 4.52
CA ARG A 276 0.67 21.29 5.88
C ARG A 276 -0.52 20.74 6.65
N LEU A 277 -0.36 19.59 7.29
CA LEU A 277 -1.34 18.98 8.17
C LEU A 277 -0.86 19.09 9.63
N GLU A 278 -1.74 19.49 10.54
CA GLU A 278 -1.42 19.57 11.97
C GLU A 278 -2.51 18.90 12.80
N SER A 279 -2.14 18.07 13.77
CA SER A 279 -3.07 17.58 14.80
C SER A 279 -3.01 18.48 16.04
N VAL A 280 -4.18 18.89 16.54
CA VAL A 280 -4.29 19.51 17.87
C VAL A 280 -4.30 18.39 18.92
N PHE A 281 -3.59 18.59 20.02
CA PHE A 281 -3.49 17.66 21.14
C PHE A 281 -3.48 18.41 22.48
N ASP A 282 -3.71 17.72 23.59
CA ASP A 282 -3.58 18.31 24.93
C ASP A 282 -2.10 18.54 25.28
N THR A 283 -1.65 19.79 25.21
CA THR A 283 -0.26 20.15 25.51
C THR A 283 0.15 19.90 26.96
N ARG A 284 -0.80 19.71 27.88
CA ARG A 284 -0.53 19.32 29.28
C ARG A 284 -0.17 17.84 29.39
N ASN A 285 -0.48 17.06 28.36
CA ASN A 285 -0.11 15.66 28.23
C ASN A 285 0.76 15.45 26.98
N PRO A 286 2.10 15.52 27.10
CA PRO A 286 3.02 15.26 25.99
C PRO A 286 2.91 13.86 25.35
N LYS A 287 2.13 12.97 25.97
CA LYS A 287 1.84 11.60 25.54
C LYS A 287 0.37 11.42 25.15
N ASP A 288 -0.31 12.51 24.78
CA ASP A 288 -1.71 12.47 24.41
C ASP A 288 -1.93 11.56 23.19
N GLU A 289 -2.74 10.52 23.37
CA GLU A 289 -3.19 9.65 22.27
C GLU A 289 -4.69 9.83 21.98
N ASN A 290 -5.33 10.82 22.61
CA ASN A 290 -6.73 11.14 22.41
C ASN A 290 -6.89 12.36 21.48
N HIS A 291 -6.39 12.20 20.26
CA HIS A 291 -6.45 13.19 19.18
C HIS A 291 -6.29 12.48 17.83
N SER A 292 -6.09 13.21 16.72
CA SER A 292 -6.04 12.59 15.40
C SER A 292 -4.87 11.61 15.26
N TRP A 293 -5.18 10.35 14.96
CA TRP A 293 -4.18 9.29 14.84
C TRP A 293 -3.55 9.24 13.46
N MET A 294 -4.36 9.35 12.42
CA MET A 294 -3.90 9.34 11.03
C MET A 294 -4.14 10.72 10.42
N ALA A 295 -3.17 11.23 9.66
CA ALA A 295 -3.42 12.41 8.85
C ALA A 295 -4.23 12.01 7.60
N ILE A 296 -3.77 10.98 6.89
CA ILE A 296 -4.38 10.49 5.65
C ILE A 296 -4.52 8.97 5.71
N THR A 297 -5.69 8.45 5.34
CA THR A 297 -5.88 7.02 5.02
C THR A 297 -6.28 6.82 3.57
N ILE A 298 -5.81 5.72 2.97
CA ILE A 298 -6.13 5.33 1.59
C ILE A 298 -6.68 3.91 1.60
N GLU A 299 -7.94 3.75 1.18
CA GLU A 299 -8.68 2.50 1.15
C GLU A 299 -9.52 2.42 -0.15
N ASN A 300 -9.62 1.23 -0.76
CA ASN A 300 -10.43 0.99 -1.96
C ASN A 300 -10.14 2.01 -3.07
N ALA A 301 -8.86 2.34 -3.24
CA ALA A 301 -8.39 3.33 -4.19
C ALA A 301 -7.24 2.76 -5.01
N GLN A 302 -7.08 3.25 -6.24
CA GLN A 302 -5.93 2.98 -7.08
C GLN A 302 -5.44 4.24 -7.77
N ASP A 303 -4.18 4.29 -8.19
CA ASP A 303 -3.64 5.46 -8.91
C ASP A 303 -3.85 6.74 -8.08
N ALA A 304 -3.49 6.67 -6.80
CA ALA A 304 -3.63 7.76 -5.85
C ALA A 304 -2.26 8.35 -5.50
N TRP A 305 -2.23 9.59 -5.03
CA TRP A 305 -0.98 10.20 -4.60
C TRP A 305 -1.13 11.12 -3.38
N VAL A 306 -0.06 11.20 -2.62
CA VAL A 306 0.18 12.24 -1.61
C VAL A 306 1.53 12.84 -1.94
N ARG A 307 1.59 14.14 -2.26
CA ARG A 307 2.87 14.77 -2.60
C ARG A 307 3.06 16.16 -2.01
N GLN A 308 4.29 16.50 -1.66
CA GLN A 308 4.60 17.83 -1.12
C GLN A 308 3.74 18.16 0.11
N VAL A 309 3.69 17.21 1.06
CA VAL A 309 2.89 17.32 2.29
C VAL A 309 3.81 17.29 3.50
N THR A 310 3.56 18.19 4.45
CA THR A 310 4.20 18.12 5.77
C THR A 310 3.14 17.86 6.82
N ALA A 311 3.26 16.80 7.59
CA ALA A 311 2.36 16.50 8.70
C ALA A 311 3.09 16.64 10.04
N GLU A 312 2.40 17.20 11.03
CA GLU A 312 2.94 17.37 12.38
C GLU A 312 1.93 16.90 13.43
N HIS A 313 2.44 16.31 14.51
CA HIS A 313 1.69 15.93 15.72
C HIS A 313 0.76 14.72 15.60
N PHE A 314 0.47 14.14 14.44
CA PHE A 314 -0.39 12.95 14.37
C PHE A 314 0.19 11.76 15.16
N ALA A 315 -0.66 11.04 15.90
CA ALA A 315 -0.18 10.01 16.82
C ALA A 315 0.40 8.77 16.11
N GLY A 316 -0.18 8.34 15.00
CA GLY A 316 0.14 7.07 14.35
C GLY A 316 0.86 7.21 13.00
N SER A 317 0.24 7.83 12.00
CA SER A 317 0.85 7.96 10.67
C SER A 317 0.43 9.22 9.93
N MET A 318 1.33 9.77 9.12
CA MET A 318 0.98 10.77 8.11
C MET A 318 0.15 10.15 6.97
N VAL A 319 0.58 9.03 6.40
CA VAL A 319 -0.16 8.31 5.35
C VAL A 319 -0.23 6.84 5.72
N ALA A 320 -1.45 6.32 5.89
CA ALA A 320 -1.72 4.89 6.05
C ALA A 320 -2.41 4.35 4.79
N ILE A 321 -1.71 3.49 4.05
CA ILE A 321 -2.24 2.80 2.87
C ILE A 321 -2.65 1.40 3.32
N TYR A 322 -3.94 1.08 3.22
CA TYR A 322 -4.45 -0.23 3.58
C TYR A 322 -4.44 -1.20 2.40
N GLU A 323 -4.71 -2.49 2.67
CA GLU A 323 -4.64 -3.63 1.75
C GLU A 323 -5.39 -3.46 0.42
N SER A 324 -6.39 -2.57 0.38
CA SER A 324 -7.21 -2.27 -0.79
C SER A 324 -6.64 -1.17 -1.69
N GLY A 325 -5.54 -0.53 -1.30
CA GLY A 325 -4.78 0.42 -2.11
C GLY A 325 -3.95 -0.26 -3.21
N LYS A 326 -3.87 0.34 -4.40
CA LYS A 326 -2.99 -0.12 -5.50
C LYS A 326 -2.35 1.07 -6.22
N ARG A 327 -1.06 0.97 -6.56
CA ARG A 327 -0.35 2.03 -7.35
C ARG A 327 -0.51 3.41 -6.70
N VAL A 328 0.00 3.52 -5.48
CA VAL A 328 -0.04 4.76 -4.68
C VAL A 328 1.36 5.35 -4.62
N SER A 329 1.50 6.65 -4.92
CA SER A 329 2.74 7.41 -4.71
C SER A 329 2.66 8.24 -3.44
N VAL A 330 3.71 8.19 -2.63
CA VAL A 330 3.93 9.14 -1.53
C VAL A 330 5.32 9.74 -1.75
N GLU A 331 5.37 10.99 -2.21
CA GLU A 331 6.62 11.64 -2.65
C GLU A 331 6.77 13.04 -2.03
N ASP A 332 8.00 13.46 -1.74
CA ASP A 332 8.29 14.77 -1.16
C ASP A 332 7.48 15.11 0.12
N CYS A 333 7.27 14.10 0.98
CA CYS A 333 6.49 14.26 2.20
C CYS A 333 7.36 14.18 3.46
N VAL A 334 6.96 14.91 4.51
CA VAL A 334 7.69 14.97 5.80
C VAL A 334 6.72 14.79 6.95
N SER A 335 6.98 13.80 7.82
CA SER A 335 6.21 13.57 9.05
C SER A 335 7.04 13.98 10.26
N LEU A 336 6.50 14.86 11.10
CA LEU A 336 7.23 15.52 12.19
C LEU A 336 6.52 15.35 13.54
N ALA A 337 7.32 15.23 14.59
CA ALA A 337 6.91 15.35 16.00
C ALA A 337 5.59 14.63 16.36
N PRO A 338 5.46 13.30 16.17
CA PRO A 338 4.26 12.57 16.55
C PRO A 338 4.02 12.67 18.07
N ILE A 339 2.76 12.83 18.49
CA ILE A 339 2.38 12.80 19.91
C ILE A 339 1.72 11.44 20.21
N ILE A 340 2.45 10.56 20.89
CA ILE A 340 2.02 9.20 21.21
C ILE A 340 2.60 8.77 22.57
N GLY A 341 1.88 7.93 23.31
CA GLY A 341 2.27 7.45 24.64
C GLY A 341 3.28 6.32 24.66
N ALA A 342 3.54 5.68 23.50
CA ALA A 342 4.48 4.58 23.38
C ALA A 342 5.95 5.03 23.42
N THR A 343 6.53 5.11 24.62
CA THR A 343 7.99 5.09 24.81
C THR A 343 8.54 3.67 24.61
N ARG A 344 9.04 3.38 23.40
CA ARG A 344 10.29 2.63 23.17
C ARG A 344 10.95 3.17 21.91
N SER A 345 12.19 3.60 22.09
CA SER A 345 13.11 4.03 21.05
C SER A 345 13.13 3.07 19.86
N SER A 346 12.42 3.42 18.80
CA SER A 346 12.88 3.14 17.44
C SER A 346 13.42 4.47 16.94
N GLN A 347 14.70 4.71 17.25
CA GLN A 347 15.49 5.59 16.41
C GLN A 347 15.39 5.01 15.01
N TRP A 348 14.59 5.63 14.17
CA TRP A 348 14.76 5.52 12.73
C TRP A 348 16.17 6.04 12.46
N VAL A 349 17.08 5.11 12.17
CA VAL A 349 18.39 5.45 11.62
C VAL A 349 18.12 6.25 10.35
N ARG A 350 18.77 7.41 10.27
CA ARG A 350 18.67 8.36 9.15
C ARG A 350 19.00 7.72 7.82
#